data_AF-J4UIM5-F1
#
_entry.id   AF-J4UIM5-F1
#
_cell.length_a   1.000
_cell.length_b   1.000
_cell.length_c   1.000
_cell.angle_alpha   90.00
_cell.angle_beta   90.00
_cell.angle_gamma   90.00
#
_symmetry.space_group_name_H-M   'P 1'
#
loop_
_entity.id
_entity.type
_entity.pdbx_description
1 polymer ?
#
loop_
_entity_poly.entity_id
_entity_poly.type
_entity_poly.pdbx_seq_one_letter_code
_entity_poly.pdbx_strand_id
1 'polypeptide(L)'
;MPLQHVETLRKKWPLAHRAAGYAILSLSLVLSMSGYWFFLSKTAYTHANVFHMHSLKGLGPILRWPTFELTLWVIAPFYWLTIYKTAVTARAKNFVQHRKWAVLHTICASFISVERVTLSLLYGIGYALSFLPQEKVHEFFGVGHAVQDMAEAELGVFAFANTLSHAVILSWLAFECGRAGYLDSVKGYLSSRVNDAAVAKKVQ
;
A
#
# COMPACT_ATOMS: atom_id res chain seq x y z
N MET A 1 14.39 -6.83 -3.85
CA MET A 1 14.36 -5.80 -2.78
C MET A 1 14.93 -6.28 -1.45
N PRO A 2 14.47 -7.37 -0.81
CA PRO A 2 14.93 -7.75 0.55
C PRO A 2 16.46 -7.95 0.67
N LEU A 3 17.08 -8.59 -0.32
CA LEU A 3 18.53 -8.80 -0.37
C LEU A 3 19.35 -7.50 -0.44
N GLN A 4 18.74 -6.38 -0.85
CA GLN A 4 19.40 -5.07 -0.88
C GLN A 4 19.62 -4.48 0.52
N HIS A 5 18.93 -5.00 1.54
CA HIS A 5 19.08 -4.55 2.92
C HIS A 5 20.09 -5.39 3.72
N VAL A 6 20.61 -6.47 3.13
CA VAL A 6 21.53 -7.40 3.80
C VAL A 6 22.97 -6.89 3.73
N GLU A 7 23.53 -6.52 4.88
CA GLU A 7 24.85 -5.89 4.96
C GLU A 7 26.00 -6.85 4.58
N THR A 8 25.87 -8.13 4.90
CA THR A 8 26.84 -9.17 4.54
C THR A 8 26.95 -9.34 3.02
N LEU A 9 25.81 -9.36 2.31
CA LEU A 9 25.76 -9.49 0.86
C LEU A 9 26.40 -8.28 0.17
N ARG A 10 26.15 -7.07 0.67
CA ARG A 10 26.79 -5.85 0.16
C ARG A 10 28.31 -5.88 0.32
N LYS A 11 28.83 -6.36 1.45
CA LYS A 11 30.28 -6.44 1.71
C LYS A 11 30.94 -7.54 0.88
N LYS A 12 30.29 -8.72 0.78
CA LYS A 12 30.84 -9.89 0.08
C LYS A 12 30.80 -9.75 -1.45
N TRP A 13 29.76 -9.13 -1.99
CA TRP A 13 29.53 -9.00 -3.43
C TRP A 13 29.11 -7.58 -3.84
N PRO A 14 29.99 -6.56 -3.69
CA PRO A 14 29.61 -5.15 -3.86
C PRO A 14 29.18 -4.81 -5.29
N LEU A 15 29.81 -5.40 -6.31
CA LEU A 15 29.46 -5.19 -7.72
C LEU A 15 28.08 -5.78 -8.03
N ALA A 16 27.83 -7.03 -7.61
CA ALA A 16 26.54 -7.68 -7.80
C ALA A 16 25.42 -6.94 -7.08
N HIS A 17 25.67 -6.48 -5.85
CA HIS A 17 24.72 -5.67 -5.09
C HIS A 17 24.35 -4.38 -5.85
N ARG A 18 25.34 -3.67 -6.39
CA ARG A 18 25.13 -2.43 -7.16
C ARG A 18 24.37 -2.69 -8.46
N ALA A 19 24.76 -3.71 -9.22
CA ALA A 19 24.07 -4.10 -10.46
C ALA A 19 22.60 -4.45 -10.21
N ALA A 20 22.34 -5.25 -9.16
CA ALA A 20 20.98 -5.59 -8.75
C ALA A 20 20.19 -4.35 -8.28
N GLY A 21 20.84 -3.40 -7.60
CA GLY A 21 20.22 -2.12 -7.22
C GLY A 21 19.76 -1.31 -8.43
N TYR A 22 20.58 -1.20 -9.48
CA TYR A 22 20.18 -0.55 -10.74
C TYR A 22 19.02 -1.28 -11.42
N ALA A 23 19.12 -2.60 -11.55
CA ALA A 23 18.06 -3.41 -12.16
C ALA A 23 16.73 -3.24 -11.42
N ILE A 24 16.74 -3.28 -10.08
CA ILE A 24 15.54 -3.08 -9.26
C ILE A 24 14.94 -1.69 -9.51
N LEU A 25 15.73 -0.62 -9.42
CA LEU A 25 15.20 0.74 -9.63
C LEU A 25 14.66 0.95 -11.05
N SER A 26 15.34 0.41 -12.06
CA SER A 26 14.88 0.48 -13.45
C SER A 26 13.58 -0.29 -13.67
N LEU A 27 13.48 -1.52 -13.15
CA LEU A 27 12.25 -2.31 -13.24
C LEU A 27 11.12 -1.66 -12.44
N SER A 28 11.41 -1.13 -11.26
CA SER A 28 10.45 -0.37 -10.46
C SER A 28 9.93 0.86 -11.18
N LEU A 29 10.77 1.57 -11.94
CA LEU A 29 10.38 2.69 -12.77
C LEU A 29 9.48 2.25 -13.94
N VAL A 30 9.88 1.21 -14.67
CA VAL A 30 9.08 0.63 -15.78
C VAL A 30 7.70 0.22 -15.26
N LEU A 31 7.66 -0.51 -14.14
CA LEU A 31 6.42 -0.98 -13.52
C LEU A 31 5.48 0.18 -13.16
N SER A 32 6.03 1.26 -12.61
CA SER A 32 5.23 2.45 -12.29
C SER A 32 4.72 3.15 -13.54
N MET A 33 5.58 3.38 -14.55
CA MET A 33 5.18 3.99 -15.82
C MET A 33 4.09 3.17 -16.52
N SER A 34 4.21 1.84 -16.55
CA SER A 34 3.16 0.97 -17.10
C SER A 34 1.86 1.04 -16.31
N GLY A 35 1.93 1.16 -14.98
CA GLY A 35 0.75 1.34 -14.14
C GLY A 35 0.00 2.65 -14.47
N TYR A 36 0.73 3.76 -14.59
CA TYR A 36 0.14 5.04 -15.01
C TYR A 36 -0.40 5.00 -16.43
N TRP A 37 0.29 4.32 -17.35
CA TRP A 37 -0.21 4.14 -18.70
C TRP A 37 -1.56 3.44 -18.70
N PHE A 38 -1.71 2.33 -17.96
CA PHE A 38 -2.98 1.62 -17.85
C PHE A 38 -4.12 2.45 -17.25
N PHE A 39 -3.80 3.39 -16.36
CA PHE A 39 -4.76 4.37 -15.87
C PHE A 39 -5.23 5.32 -16.97
N LEU A 40 -4.28 5.93 -17.67
CA LEU A 40 -4.58 6.92 -18.71
C LEU A 40 -5.28 6.28 -19.93
N SER A 41 -5.00 5.02 -20.23
CA SER A 41 -5.67 4.27 -21.31
C SER A 41 -7.03 3.67 -20.93
N LYS A 42 -7.54 3.91 -19.70
CA LYS A 42 -8.82 3.36 -19.20
C LYS A 42 -8.91 1.84 -19.29
N THR A 43 -7.78 1.16 -19.14
CA THR A 43 -7.69 -0.31 -19.16
C THR A 43 -7.60 -0.92 -17.76
N ALA A 44 -7.67 -0.09 -16.71
CA ALA A 44 -7.70 -0.57 -15.34
C ALA A 44 -9.04 -1.24 -15.01
N TYR A 45 -9.00 -2.41 -14.37
CA TYR A 45 -10.18 -3.07 -13.83
C TYR A 45 -10.64 -2.36 -12.56
N THR A 46 -11.47 -1.34 -12.73
CA THR A 46 -11.94 -0.43 -11.67
C THR A 46 -13.34 0.09 -12.00
N HIS A 47 -14.03 0.62 -10.99
CA HIS A 47 -15.36 1.20 -11.15
C HIS A 47 -15.28 2.51 -11.95
N ALA A 48 -16.29 2.79 -12.78
CA ALA A 48 -16.30 3.96 -13.68
C ALA A 48 -16.27 5.30 -12.94
N ASN A 49 -16.93 5.38 -11.78
CA ASN A 49 -16.80 6.50 -10.86
C ASN A 49 -15.66 6.23 -9.87
N VAL A 50 -14.59 7.03 -9.94
CA VAL A 50 -13.39 6.93 -9.08
C VAL A 50 -13.72 7.05 -7.60
N PHE A 51 -14.70 7.89 -7.23
CA PHE A 51 -15.09 8.12 -5.84
C PHE A 51 -16.18 7.16 -5.35
N HIS A 52 -16.49 6.11 -6.12
CA HIS A 52 -17.39 5.07 -5.66
C HIS A 52 -16.81 4.37 -4.43
N MET A 53 -17.69 4.04 -3.49
CA MET A 53 -17.36 3.30 -2.28
C MET A 53 -18.11 1.97 -2.34
N HIS A 54 -17.36 0.88 -2.47
CA HIS A 54 -17.89 -0.46 -2.45
C HIS A 54 -18.38 -0.81 -1.04
N SER A 55 -19.41 -1.66 -0.97
CA SER A 55 -19.92 -2.24 0.27
C SER A 55 -20.61 -3.57 -0.03
N LEU A 56 -20.48 -4.54 0.87
CA LEU A 56 -21.27 -5.77 0.85
C LEU A 56 -22.19 -5.81 2.06
N LYS A 57 -23.45 -6.21 1.88
CA LYS A 57 -24.50 -6.15 2.91
C LYS A 57 -24.10 -6.91 4.18
N GLY A 58 -23.53 -8.11 4.02
CA GLY A 58 -23.09 -8.99 5.11
C GLY A 58 -21.88 -8.50 5.90
N LEU A 59 -21.12 -7.52 5.37
CA LEU A 59 -20.00 -6.88 6.07
C LEU A 59 -20.44 -5.60 6.82
N GLY A 60 -21.73 -5.27 6.75
CA GLY A 60 -22.35 -4.14 7.44
C GLY A 60 -22.14 -2.79 6.73
N PRO A 61 -22.92 -1.76 7.09
CA PRO A 61 -22.84 -0.42 6.49
C PRO A 61 -21.53 0.32 6.84
N ILE A 62 -20.74 -0.23 7.78
CA ILE A 62 -19.52 0.36 8.32
C ILE A 62 -18.32 0.06 7.43
N LEU A 63 -18.24 -1.16 6.86
CA LEU A 63 -17.16 -1.51 5.94
C LEU A 63 -17.49 -1.00 4.54
N ARG A 64 -16.99 0.21 4.24
CA ARG A 64 -16.94 0.76 2.89
C ARG A 64 -15.50 0.96 2.49
N TRP A 65 -15.17 0.60 1.26
CA TRP A 65 -13.82 0.77 0.74
C TRP A 65 -13.82 1.43 -0.64
N PRO A 66 -12.79 2.23 -0.94
CA PRO A 66 -12.68 2.96 -2.19
C PRO A 66 -12.43 2.04 -3.39
N THR A 67 -12.53 2.62 -4.59
CA THR A 67 -12.12 1.95 -5.83
C THR A 67 -10.62 1.65 -5.87
N PHE A 68 -10.24 0.70 -6.71
CA PHE A 68 -8.84 0.37 -7.03
C PHE A 68 -8.08 1.59 -7.58
N GLU A 69 -8.74 2.39 -8.43
CA GLU A 69 -8.14 3.60 -8.98
C GLU A 69 -7.84 4.65 -7.92
N LEU A 70 -8.80 4.96 -7.05
CA LEU A 70 -8.61 5.96 -6.01
C LEU A 70 -7.45 5.59 -5.07
N THR A 71 -7.36 4.31 -4.70
CA THR A 71 -6.27 3.80 -3.85
C THR A 71 -4.91 3.88 -4.54
N LEU A 72 -4.85 3.67 -5.86
CA LEU A 72 -3.60 3.83 -6.60
C LEU A 72 -3.16 5.29 -6.74
N TRP A 73 -4.10 6.23 -6.94
CA TRP A 73 -3.80 7.66 -6.89
C TRP A 73 -3.18 8.11 -5.57
N VAL A 74 -3.53 7.46 -4.46
CA VAL A 74 -2.96 7.76 -3.15
C VAL A 74 -1.51 7.28 -3.04
N ILE A 75 -1.19 6.05 -3.46
CA ILE A 75 0.15 5.48 -3.25
C ILE A 75 1.18 5.88 -4.31
N ALA A 76 0.72 6.14 -5.54
CA ALA A 76 1.60 6.32 -6.68
C ALA A 76 2.57 7.53 -6.57
N PRO A 77 2.16 8.71 -6.04
CA PRO A 77 3.09 9.82 -5.79
C PRO A 77 4.24 9.45 -4.85
N PHE A 78 3.95 8.68 -3.79
CA PHE A 78 4.97 8.22 -2.84
C PHE A 78 5.93 7.22 -3.48
N TYR A 79 5.41 6.35 -4.36
CA TYR A 79 6.24 5.42 -5.12
C TYR A 79 7.26 6.16 -6.01
N TRP A 80 6.82 7.18 -6.77
CA TRP A 80 7.72 8.01 -7.58
C TRP A 80 8.73 8.79 -6.75
N LEU A 81 8.27 9.42 -5.67
CA LEU A 81 9.14 10.18 -4.76
C LEU A 81 10.25 9.28 -4.20
N THR A 82 9.91 8.08 -3.75
CA THR A 82 10.88 7.16 -3.15
C THR A 82 11.88 6.62 -4.17
N ILE A 83 11.47 6.30 -5.41
CA ILE A 83 12.40 5.96 -6.51
C ILE A 83 13.37 7.11 -6.77
N TYR A 84 12.82 8.30 -7.01
CA TYR A 84 13.61 9.48 -7.37
C TYR A 84 14.65 9.78 -6.29
N LYS A 85 14.23 9.84 -5.03
CA LYS A 85 15.14 10.12 -3.91
C LYS A 85 16.17 9.02 -3.71
N THR A 86 15.79 7.74 -3.88
CA THR A 86 16.73 6.63 -3.80
C THR A 86 17.83 6.75 -4.86
N ALA A 87 17.46 7.08 -6.09
CA ALA A 87 18.39 7.23 -7.20
C ALA A 87 19.30 8.46 -7.06
N VAL A 88 18.75 9.62 -6.70
CA VAL A 88 19.52 10.87 -6.55
C VAL A 88 20.51 10.79 -5.40
N THR A 89 20.10 10.25 -4.24
CA THR A 89 20.99 10.10 -3.10
C THR A 89 22.11 9.08 -3.35
N ALA A 90 21.84 8.03 -4.15
CA ALA A 90 22.87 7.12 -4.63
C ALA A 90 23.90 7.82 -5.52
N ARG A 91 23.44 8.62 -6.49
CA ARG A 91 24.31 9.40 -7.40
C ARG A 91 25.15 10.43 -6.64
N ALA A 92 24.58 11.09 -5.63
CA ALA A 92 25.26 12.02 -4.76
C ALA A 92 26.23 11.36 -3.76
N LYS A 93 26.36 10.01 -3.77
CA LYS A 93 27.16 9.22 -2.81
C LYS A 93 26.77 9.46 -1.34
N ASN A 94 25.56 9.96 -1.08
CA ASN A 94 25.02 10.11 0.28
C ASN A 94 24.40 8.79 0.72
N PHE A 95 25.26 7.85 1.14
CA PHE A 95 24.84 6.48 1.45
C PHE A 95 23.89 6.38 2.65
N VAL A 96 23.98 7.30 3.60
CA VAL A 96 23.07 7.31 4.76
C VAL A 96 21.65 7.60 4.31
N GLN A 97 21.46 8.69 3.54
CA GLN A 97 20.14 9.03 3.02
C GLN A 97 19.66 8.01 1.98
N HIS A 98 20.55 7.51 1.13
CA HIS A 98 20.22 6.46 0.18
C HIS A 98 19.62 5.23 0.85
N ARG A 99 20.20 4.75 1.96
CA ARG A 99 19.65 3.61 2.71
C ARG A 99 18.24 3.91 3.24
N LYS A 100 18.02 5.09 3.81
CA LYS A 100 16.68 5.48 4.32
C LYS A 100 15.64 5.49 3.20
N TRP A 101 15.96 6.11 2.06
CA TRP A 101 15.07 6.14 0.91
C TRP A 101 14.88 4.76 0.28
N ALA A 102 15.90 3.92 0.24
CA ALA A 102 15.79 2.55 -0.25
C ALA A 102 14.86 1.68 0.61
N VAL A 103 14.87 1.86 1.94
CA VAL A 103 13.92 1.21 2.85
C VAL A 103 12.51 1.68 2.57
N LEU A 104 12.27 3.00 2.50
CA LEU A 104 10.95 3.55 2.17
C LEU A 104 10.46 3.08 0.80
N HIS A 105 11.33 3.07 -0.21
CA HIS A 105 11.00 2.55 -1.53
C HIS A 105 10.66 1.06 -1.48
N THR A 106 11.33 0.29 -0.62
CA THR A 106 11.00 -1.13 -0.41
C THR A 106 9.63 -1.32 0.16
N ILE A 107 9.24 -0.53 1.16
CA ILE A 107 7.90 -0.56 1.74
C ILE A 107 6.87 -0.21 0.67
N CYS A 108 7.04 0.92 -0.02
CA CYS A 108 6.11 1.33 -1.10
C CYS A 108 6.04 0.31 -2.24
N ALA A 109 7.17 -0.26 -2.66
CA ALA A 109 7.18 -1.22 -3.75
C ALA A 109 6.69 -2.62 -3.36
N SER A 110 6.71 -2.93 -2.07
CA SER A 110 6.09 -4.16 -1.56
C SER A 110 4.57 -4.12 -1.65
N PHE A 111 3.96 -2.97 -1.92
CA PHE A 111 2.52 -2.83 -2.08
C PHE A 111 1.94 -3.86 -3.06
N ILE A 112 2.57 -4.05 -4.23
CA ILE A 112 2.12 -5.03 -5.24
C ILE A 112 2.25 -6.47 -4.70
N SER A 113 3.33 -6.77 -3.97
CA SER A 113 3.53 -8.10 -3.39
C SER A 113 2.51 -8.39 -2.29
N VAL A 114 2.22 -7.39 -1.45
CA VAL A 114 1.18 -7.47 -0.41
C VAL A 114 -0.20 -7.64 -1.05
N GLU A 115 -0.49 -6.91 -2.13
CA GLU A 115 -1.74 -7.05 -2.90
C GLU A 115 -1.93 -8.45 -3.47
N ARG A 116 -0.86 -9.08 -3.98
CA ARG A 116 -0.92 -10.48 -4.42
C ARG A 116 -1.19 -11.45 -3.26
N VAL A 117 -0.66 -11.18 -2.07
CA VAL A 117 -0.92 -12.00 -0.87
C VAL A 117 -2.36 -11.81 -0.39
N THR A 118 -2.86 -10.57 -0.31
CA THR A 118 -4.25 -10.31 0.13
C THR A 118 -5.25 -10.87 -0.86
N LEU A 119 -4.99 -10.76 -2.17
CA LEU A 119 -5.83 -11.35 -3.22
C LEU A 119 -5.84 -12.88 -3.16
N SER A 120 -4.69 -13.51 -2.90
CA SER A 120 -4.62 -14.97 -2.69
C SER A 120 -5.40 -15.41 -1.45
N LEU A 121 -5.36 -14.63 -0.36
CA LEU A 121 -6.17 -14.87 0.83
C LEU A 121 -7.67 -14.76 0.53
N LEU A 122 -8.09 -13.74 -0.21
CA LEU A 122 -9.50 -13.59 -0.62
C LEU A 122 -9.96 -14.73 -1.52
N TYR A 123 -9.12 -15.23 -2.43
CA TYR A 123 -9.42 -16.45 -3.19
C TYR A 123 -9.57 -17.68 -2.29
N GLY A 124 -8.72 -17.83 -1.27
CA GLY A 124 -8.86 -18.90 -0.28
C GLY A 124 -10.19 -18.82 0.47
N ILE A 125 -10.61 -17.61 0.86
CA ILE A 125 -11.90 -17.37 1.50
C ILE A 125 -13.05 -17.68 0.53
N GLY A 126 -12.98 -17.19 -0.71
CA GLY A 126 -13.98 -17.48 -1.75
C GLY A 126 -14.10 -18.98 -2.03
N TYR A 127 -12.99 -19.70 -2.07
CA TYR A 127 -12.96 -21.16 -2.21
C TYR A 127 -13.64 -21.84 -1.02
N ALA A 128 -13.35 -21.42 0.21
CA ALA A 128 -14.01 -21.95 1.40
C ALA A 128 -15.52 -21.67 1.41
N LEU A 129 -15.95 -20.49 0.95
CA LEU A 129 -17.36 -20.12 0.82
C LEU A 129 -18.08 -20.94 -0.25
N SER A 130 -17.37 -21.47 -1.25
CA SER A 130 -17.98 -22.30 -2.30
C SER A 130 -18.53 -23.64 -1.80
N PHE A 131 -18.13 -24.08 -0.60
CA PHE A 131 -18.72 -25.25 0.06
C PHE A 131 -20.07 -24.97 0.72
N LEU A 132 -20.49 -23.70 0.83
CA LEU A 132 -21.78 -23.32 1.39
C LEU A 132 -22.84 -23.19 0.29
N PRO A 133 -24.14 -23.31 0.62
CA PRO A 133 -25.20 -23.10 -0.35
C PRO A 133 -25.12 -21.70 -0.97
N GLN A 134 -25.05 -21.64 -2.30
CA GLN A 134 -24.85 -20.39 -3.04
C GLN A 134 -25.88 -19.31 -2.67
N GLU A 135 -27.15 -19.70 -2.54
CA GLU A 135 -28.24 -18.79 -2.17
C GLU A 135 -27.96 -18.07 -0.84
N LYS A 136 -27.47 -18.80 0.17
CA LYS A 136 -27.16 -18.21 1.48
C LYS A 136 -25.98 -17.25 1.41
N VAL A 137 -24.98 -17.54 0.58
CA VAL A 137 -23.81 -16.67 0.39
C VAL A 137 -24.23 -15.39 -0.33
N HIS A 138 -25.00 -15.50 -1.41
CA HIS A 138 -25.53 -14.37 -2.16
C HIS A 138 -26.46 -13.50 -1.30
N GLU A 139 -27.36 -14.11 -0.54
CA GLU A 139 -28.25 -13.40 0.39
C GLU A 139 -27.46 -12.67 1.49
N PHE A 140 -26.47 -13.34 2.09
CA PHE A 140 -25.63 -12.76 3.13
C PHE A 140 -24.86 -11.54 2.61
N PHE A 141 -24.17 -11.66 1.47
CA PHE A 141 -23.40 -10.54 0.90
C PHE A 141 -24.28 -9.51 0.17
N GLY A 142 -25.54 -9.84 -0.11
CA GLY A 142 -26.45 -9.00 -0.89
C GLY A 142 -26.08 -8.92 -2.36
N VAL A 143 -25.52 -10.00 -2.92
CA VAL A 143 -25.07 -10.08 -4.32
C VAL A 143 -26.16 -10.77 -5.13
N GLY A 144 -26.60 -10.13 -6.23
CA GLY A 144 -27.59 -10.72 -7.13
C GLY A 144 -27.07 -11.95 -7.87
N HIS A 145 -27.97 -12.66 -8.53
CA HIS A 145 -27.62 -13.86 -9.32
C HIS A 145 -27.32 -13.54 -10.79
N ALA A 146 -27.54 -12.31 -11.24
CA ALA A 146 -27.19 -11.92 -12.59
C ALA A 146 -25.67 -11.79 -12.73
N VAL A 147 -25.16 -12.04 -13.94
CA VAL A 147 -23.72 -11.96 -14.25
C VAL A 147 -23.17 -10.56 -13.95
N GLN A 148 -23.98 -9.52 -14.20
CA GLN A 148 -23.64 -8.14 -13.92
C GLN A 148 -23.44 -7.88 -12.43
N ASP A 149 -24.32 -8.41 -11.58
CA ASP A 149 -24.25 -8.24 -10.12
C ASP A 149 -23.01 -8.97 -9.56
N MET A 150 -22.71 -10.16 -10.08
CA MET A 150 -21.51 -10.90 -9.70
C MET A 150 -20.24 -10.18 -10.13
N ALA A 151 -20.20 -9.61 -11.34
CA ALA A 151 -19.06 -8.84 -11.82
C ALA A 151 -18.83 -7.57 -10.99
N GLU A 152 -19.89 -6.88 -10.54
CA GLU A 152 -19.76 -5.73 -9.64
C GLU A 152 -19.21 -6.15 -8.27
N ALA A 153 -19.68 -7.27 -7.72
CA ALA A 153 -19.17 -7.82 -6.47
C ALA A 153 -17.68 -8.24 -6.59
N GLU A 154 -17.30 -8.91 -7.68
CA GLU A 154 -15.92 -9.29 -7.98
C GLU A 154 -15.01 -8.06 -8.04
N LEU A 155 -15.44 -7.01 -8.73
CA LEU A 155 -14.71 -5.74 -8.81
C LEU A 155 -14.57 -5.09 -7.44
N GLY A 156 -15.61 -5.14 -6.62
CA GLY A 156 -15.57 -4.68 -5.23
C GLY A 156 -14.56 -5.47 -4.39
N VAL A 157 -14.55 -6.80 -4.47
CA VAL A 157 -13.60 -7.66 -3.75
C VAL A 157 -12.16 -7.43 -4.22
N PHE A 158 -11.95 -7.19 -5.52
CA PHE A 158 -10.64 -6.82 -6.05
C PHE A 158 -10.15 -5.49 -5.47
N ALA A 159 -11.01 -4.46 -5.40
CA ALA A 159 -10.69 -3.19 -4.75
C ALA A 159 -10.44 -3.35 -3.23
N PHE A 160 -11.12 -4.32 -2.59
CA PHE A 160 -10.91 -4.63 -1.18
C PHE A 160 -9.51 -5.18 -0.90
N ALA A 161 -8.99 -6.08 -1.75
CA ALA A 161 -7.59 -6.55 -1.65
C ALA A 161 -6.60 -5.38 -1.64
N ASN A 162 -6.84 -4.37 -2.48
CA ASN A 162 -5.99 -3.19 -2.55
C ASN A 162 -6.06 -2.33 -1.28
N THR A 163 -7.25 -2.25 -0.68
CA THR A 163 -7.49 -1.53 0.57
C THR A 163 -6.82 -2.23 1.76
N LEU A 164 -6.90 -3.57 1.84
CA LEU A 164 -6.17 -4.35 2.83
C LEU A 164 -4.66 -4.16 2.69
N SER A 165 -4.17 -4.07 1.45
CA SER A 165 -2.75 -3.83 1.18
C SER A 165 -2.29 -2.46 1.67
N HIS A 166 -3.12 -1.43 1.53
CA HIS A 166 -2.87 -0.11 2.13
C HIS A 166 -2.75 -0.22 3.64
N ALA A 167 -3.68 -0.91 4.31
CA ALA A 167 -3.64 -1.08 5.75
C ALA A 167 -2.33 -1.75 6.20
N VAL A 168 -1.92 -2.83 5.55
CA VAL A 168 -0.65 -3.54 5.86
C VAL A 168 0.57 -2.64 5.62
N ILE A 169 0.63 -1.93 4.50
CA ILE A 169 1.76 -1.04 4.19
C ILE A 169 1.84 0.14 5.16
N LEU A 170 0.70 0.74 5.54
CA LEU A 170 0.65 1.82 6.52
C LEU A 170 1.04 1.33 7.92
N SER A 171 0.60 0.13 8.32
CA SER A 171 1.05 -0.50 9.57
C SER A 171 2.55 -0.76 9.57
N TRP A 172 3.11 -1.26 8.46
CA TRP A 172 4.56 -1.47 8.34
C TRP A 172 5.32 -0.13 8.39
N LEU A 173 4.85 0.89 7.68
CA LEU A 173 5.44 2.22 7.71
C LEU A 173 5.40 2.81 9.13
N ALA A 174 4.29 2.70 9.83
CA ALA A 174 4.14 3.17 11.21
C ALA A 174 5.10 2.44 12.15
N PHE A 175 5.24 1.12 12.01
CA PHE A 175 6.19 0.31 12.77
C PHE A 175 7.64 0.77 12.54
N GLU A 176 8.06 0.98 11.29
CA GLU A 176 9.42 1.44 10.97
C GLU A 176 9.68 2.87 11.46
N CYS A 177 8.70 3.77 11.36
CA CYS A 177 8.78 5.13 11.88
C CYS A 177 8.88 5.15 13.42
N GLY A 178 8.13 4.29 14.11
CA GLY A 178 8.22 4.11 15.56
C GLY A 178 9.58 3.58 15.98
N ARG A 179 10.07 2.52 15.32
CA ARG A 179 11.40 1.94 15.59
C ARG A 179 12.54 2.94 15.36
N ALA A 180 12.39 3.85 14.42
CA ALA A 180 13.38 4.89 14.12
C ALA A 180 13.27 6.13 15.04
N GLY A 181 12.36 6.14 16.03
CA GLY A 181 12.21 7.24 16.99
C GLY A 181 11.57 8.51 16.41
N TYR A 182 11.06 8.48 15.18
CA TYR A 182 10.43 9.66 14.57
C TYR A 182 9.13 10.05 15.30
N LEU A 183 8.42 9.07 15.86
CA LEU A 183 7.19 9.30 16.62
C LEU A 183 7.45 9.87 18.02
N ASP A 184 8.65 9.66 18.60
CA ASP A 184 9.00 10.20 19.91
C ASP A 184 9.17 11.72 19.88
N SER A 185 9.73 12.25 18.78
CA SER A 185 9.85 13.70 18.56
C SER A 185 8.48 14.37 18.37
N VAL A 186 7.57 13.70 17.65
CA VAL A 186 6.18 14.17 17.47
C VAL A 186 5.40 14.10 18.78
N LYS A 187 5.57 13.02 19.55
CA LYS A 187 4.96 12.86 20.88
C LYS A 187 5.46 13.93 21.86
N GLY A 188 6.76 14.22 21.83
CA GLY A 188 7.38 15.32 22.59
C GLY A 188 6.77 16.68 22.24
N TYR A 189 6.67 17.00 20.94
CA TYR A 189 6.07 18.24 20.45
C TYR A 189 4.58 18.39 20.78
N LEU A 190 3.81 17.31 20.67
CA LEU A 190 2.38 17.32 21.04
C LEU A 190 2.21 17.47 22.56
N SER A 191 3.05 16.80 23.36
CA SER A 191 3.01 16.92 24.82
C SER A 191 3.40 18.32 25.31
N SER A 192 4.36 18.99 24.66
CA SER A 192 4.75 20.35 25.01
C SER A 192 3.62 21.34 24.71
N ARG A 193 2.93 21.20 23.56
CA ARG A 193 1.77 22.05 23.21
C ARG A 193 0.57 21.86 24.13
N VAL A 194 0.34 20.63 24.61
CA VAL A 194 -0.72 20.35 25.61
C VAL A 194 -0.37 20.99 26.95
N ASN A 195 0.91 20.92 27.36
CA ASN A 195 1.37 21.60 28.57
C ASN A 195 1.29 23.12 28.44
N ASP A 196 1.68 23.70 27.30
CA ASP A 196 1.57 25.14 27.05
C ASP A 196 0.10 25.61 27.09
N ALA A 197 -0.81 24.83 26.51
CA ALA A 197 -2.25 25.12 26.57
C ALA A 197 -2.83 24.98 27.98
N ALA A 198 -2.34 24.01 28.77
CA ALA A 198 -2.76 23.82 30.16
C ALA A 198 -2.21 24.91 31.10
N VAL A 199 -1.01 25.41 30.85
CA VAL A 199 -0.40 26.54 31.59
C VAL A 199 -1.12 27.84 31.26
N ALA A 200 -1.41 28.12 29.99
CA ALA A 200 -2.16 29.31 29.58
C ALA A 200 -3.56 29.39 30.22
N LYS A 201 -4.20 28.23 30.45
CA LYS A 201 -5.54 28.14 31.05
C LYS A 201 -5.54 28.27 32.60
N LYS A 202 -4.38 28.21 33.25
CA LYS A 202 -4.24 28.41 34.71
C LYS A 202 -3.87 29.85 35.09
N VAL A 203 -3.55 30.71 34.12
CA VAL A 203 -3.10 32.10 34.33
C VAL A 203 -4.25 33.12 34.10
N GLN A 204 -5.45 32.66 33.74
CA GLN A 204 -6.71 33.42 33.79
C GLN A 204 -7.48 33.10 35.06
#